data_AF-A0A4U2Z3H4-F1
#
_entry.id   AF-A0A4U2Z3H4-F1
#
_cell.length_a   1.000
_cell.length_b   1.000
_cell.length_c   1.000
_cell.angle_alpha   90.00
_cell.angle_beta   90.00
_cell.angle_gamma   90.00
#
_symmetry.space_group_name_H-M   'P 1'
#
loop_
_entity.id
_entity.type
_entity.pdbx_description
1 polymer ?
#
loop_
_entity_poly.entity_id
_entity_poly.type
_entity_poly.pdbx_seq_one_letter_code
_entity_poly.pdbx_strand_id
1 'polypeptide(L)' 'MQINDLFNILHNSLESQNNGKKISLKDMADSFGISMRTYQDWKLGRAKPQAAITVMEMLGRLEDDEIIRAVRKINKLKD' A
#
# COMPACT_ATOMS: atom_id res chain seq x y z
N MET A 1 13.82 3.77 -6.42
CA MET A 1 12.42 4.14 -6.08
C MET A 1 12.38 4.58 -4.63
N GLN A 2 11.77 5.73 -4.32
CA GLN A 2 11.57 6.16 -2.94
C GLN A 2 10.26 5.57 -2.38
N ILE A 3 10.12 5.53 -1.05
CA ILE A 3 8.93 4.92 -0.41
C ILE A 3 7.63 5.66 -0.76
N ASN A 4 7.69 6.97 -0.94
CA ASN A 4 6.57 7.80 -1.38
C ASN A 4 6.16 7.47 -2.82
N ASP A 5 7.08 7.08 -3.69
CA ASP A 5 6.72 6.66 -5.05
C ASP A 5 5.86 5.40 -5.00
N LEU A 6 6.30 4.39 -4.23
CA LEU A 6 5.53 3.17 -3.97
C LEU A 6 4.15 3.50 -3.39
N PHE A 7 4.10 4.36 -2.37
CA PHE A 7 2.86 4.73 -1.71
C PHE A 7 1.90 5.46 -2.66
N ASN A 8 2.41 6.35 -3.51
CA ASN A 8 1.60 7.06 -4.51
C ASN A 8 1.08 6.13 -5.61
N ILE A 9 1.89 5.16 -6.07
CA ILE A 9 1.45 4.14 -7.04
C ILE A 9 0.26 3.36 -6.47
N LEU A 10 0.41 2.81 -5.26
CA LEU A 10 -0.64 2.02 -4.62
C LEU A 10 -1.89 2.86 -4.32
N HIS A 11 -1.73 4.09 -3.84
CA HIS A 11 -2.84 5.02 -3.63
C HIS A 11 -3.63 5.25 -4.92
N ASN A 12 -2.94 5.59 -6.01
CA ASN A 12 -3.59 5.85 -7.30
C ASN A 12 -4.27 4.58 -7.87
N SER A 13 -3.68 3.40 -7.66
CA SER A 13 -4.31 2.13 -8.05
C SER A 13 -5.62 1.88 -7.30
N LEU A 14 -5.69 2.21 -6.01
CA LEU A 14 -6.92 2.10 -5.21
C LEU A 14 -7.99 3.09 -5.68
N GLU A 15 -7.61 4.33 -6.00
CA GLU A 15 -8.56 5.31 -6.59
C GLU A 15 -9.05 4.85 -7.96
N SER A 16 -8.17 4.29 -8.79
CA SER A 16 -8.54 3.73 -10.10
C SER A 16 -9.53 2.58 -9.97
N GLN A 17 -9.34 1.68 -8.99
CA GLN A 17 -10.30 0.62 -8.67
C GLN A 17 -11.64 1.16 -8.18
N ASN A 18 -11.67 2.33 -7.55
CA ASN A 18 -12.88 3.02 -7.10
C ASN A 18 -13.57 3.80 -8.23
N ASN A 19 -13.60 3.24 -9.45
CA ASN A 19 -14.11 3.89 -10.66
C ASN A 19 -13.49 5.28 -10.94
N GLY A 20 -12.22 5.45 -10.56
CA GLY A 20 -11.51 6.73 -10.68
C GLY A 20 -11.99 7.82 -9.73
N LYS A 21 -12.89 7.53 -8.77
CA LYS A 21 -13.30 8.49 -7.75
C LYS A 21 -12.22 8.66 -6.71
N LYS A 22 -11.84 9.91 -6.46
CA LYS A 22 -10.89 10.26 -5.41
C LYS A 22 -11.37 9.75 -4.05
N ILE A 23 -10.42 9.26 -3.25
CA ILE A 23 -10.66 8.84 -1.88
C ILE A 23 -9.92 9.82 -0.98
N SER A 24 -10.59 10.35 0.05
CA SER A 24 -9.91 11.28 0.95
C SER A 24 -8.78 10.57 1.69
N LEU A 25 -7.72 11.29 2.08
CA LEU A 25 -6.64 10.71 2.88
C LEU A 25 -7.14 10.15 4.21
N LYS A 26 -8.22 10.72 4.75
CA LYS A 26 -8.88 10.23 5.96
C LYS A 26 -9.52 8.86 5.71
N ASP A 27 -10.35 8.73 4.68
CA ASP A 27 -11.03 7.47 4.37
C ASP A 27 -10.04 6.36 4.01
N MET A 28 -8.97 6.70 3.27
CA MET A 28 -7.86 5.77 3.02
C MET A 28 -7.23 5.31 4.34
N ALA A 29 -6.84 6.24 5.22
CA ALA A 29 -6.20 5.90 6.49
C ALA A 29 -7.11 5.03 7.38
N ASP A 30 -8.40 5.38 7.44
CA ASP A 30 -9.41 4.65 8.21
C ASP A 30 -9.52 3.19 7.70
N SER A 31 -9.46 2.96 6.38
CA SER A 31 -9.49 1.61 5.78
C SER A 31 -8.29 0.72 6.15
N PHE A 32 -7.18 1.32 6.59
CA PHE A 32 -5.98 0.62 7.05
C PHE A 32 -5.83 0.63 8.58
N GLY A 33 -6.79 1.22 9.32
CA GLY A 33 -6.74 1.31 10.78
C GLY A 33 -5.61 2.18 11.31
N ILE A 34 -5.18 3.20 10.54
CA ILE A 34 -4.11 4.13 10.92
C ILE A 34 -4.61 5.57 10.95
N SER A 35 -3.87 6.46 11.61
CA SER A 35 -4.22 7.88 11.62
C SER A 35 -4.01 8.51 10.23
N MET A 36 -4.83 9.52 9.89
CA MET A 36 -4.64 10.34 8.67
C MET A 36 -3.23 10.94 8.58
N ARG A 37 -2.64 11.33 9.72
CA ARG A 37 -1.28 11.88 9.78
C ARG A 37 -0.24 10.86 9.36
N THR A 38 -0.35 9.62 9.86
CA THR A 38 0.53 8.51 9.48
C THR A 38 0.47 8.26 7.97
N TYR A 39 -0.73 8.18 7.41
CA TYR A 39 -0.92 8.00 5.96
C TYR A 39 -0.30 9.15 5.16
N GLN A 40 -0.52 10.38 5.58
CA GLN A 40 0.03 11.58 4.92
C GLN A 40 1.56 11.60 4.98
N ASP A 41 2.17 11.27 6.11
CA ASP A 41 3.63 11.25 6.27
C ASP A 41 4.29 10.18 5.39
N TRP A 42 3.64 9.03 5.19
CA TRP A 42 4.10 8.01 4.24
C TRP A 42 3.97 8.47 2.79
N LYS A 43 2.83 9.06 2.42
CA LYS A 43 2.60 9.59 1.06
C LYS A 43 3.58 10.70 0.68
N LEU A 44 3.98 11.54 1.65
CA LEU A 44 4.96 12.61 1.48
C LEU A 44 6.41 12.14 1.68
N GLY A 45 6.64 10.89 2.06
CA GLY A 45 7.98 10.33 2.29
C GLY A 45 8.70 10.86 3.54
N ARG A 46 7.97 11.50 4.47
CA ARG A 46 8.48 12.03 5.74
C ARG A 46 8.77 10.92 6.75
N ALA A 47 7.99 9.84 6.69
CA ALA A 47 8.25 8.61 7.43
C ALA A 47 8.44 7.45 6.44
N LYS A 48 9.44 6.60 6.71
CA LYS A 48 9.84 5.52 5.82
C LYS A 48 9.68 4.17 6.53
N PRO A 49 8.58 3.43 6.32
CA PRO A 49 8.49 2.06 6.81
C PRO A 49 9.61 1.21 6.19
N GLN A 50 10.63 0.90 7.00
CA GLN A 50 11.91 0.34 6.56
C GLN A 50 11.74 -0.97 5.77
N ALA A 51 10.80 -1.83 6.18
CA ALA A 51 10.56 -3.11 5.55
C ALA A 51 9.72 -3.04 4.25
N ALA A 52 9.03 -1.93 3.98
CA ALA A 52 8.04 -1.88 2.89
C ALA A 52 8.68 -2.05 1.49
N ILE A 53 9.86 -1.46 1.27
CA ILE A 53 10.59 -1.62 0.00
C ILE A 53 11.00 -3.08 -0.17
N THR A 54 11.63 -3.67 0.85
CA THR A 54 12.06 -5.08 0.80
C THR A 54 10.89 -6.04 0.59
N VAL A 55 9.74 -5.81 1.23
CA VAL A 55 8.53 -6.62 1.01
C VAL A 55 8.06 -6.53 -0.43
N MET A 56 8.04 -5.34 -1.04
CA MET A 56 7.67 -5.18 -2.45
C MET A 56 8.67 -5.84 -3.40
N GLU A 57 9.96 -5.75 -3.12
CA GLU A 57 11.01 -6.43 -3.89
C GLU A 57 10.89 -7.96 -3.79
N MET A 58 10.53 -8.49 -2.61
CA MET A 58 10.25 -9.91 -2.44
C MET A 58 9.03 -10.34 -3.24
N LEU A 59 7.94 -9.58 -3.19
CA LEU A 59 6.74 -9.86 -3.99
C LEU A 59 7.04 -9.82 -5.50
N GLY A 60 7.78 -8.81 -5.97
CA GLY A 60 8.12 -8.66 -7.40
C GLY A 60 9.09 -9.71 -7.95
N ARG A 61 9.65 -10.59 -7.11
CA ARG A 61 10.49 -11.74 -7.53
C ARG A 61 9.72 -13.05 -7.65
N LEU A 62 8.45 -13.07 -7.26
CA LEU A 62 7.59 -14.23 -7.41
C LEU A 62 7.00 -14.25 -8.83
N GLU A 63 6.64 -15.45 -9.30
CA GLU A 63 5.80 -15.61 -10.48
C GLU A 63 4.39 -15.03 -10.23
N ASP A 64 3.70 -14.64 -11.30
CA ASP A 64 2.43 -13.89 -11.23
C ASP A 64 1.36 -14.56 -10.33
N ASP A 65 1.24 -15.89 -10.40
CA ASP A 65 0.28 -16.67 -9.61
C ASP A 65 0.68 -16.73 -8.12
N GLU A 66 1.98 -16.85 -7.85
CA GLU A 66 2.53 -16.87 -6.50
C GLU A 66 2.45 -15.49 -5.82
N ILE A 67 2.53 -14.38 -6.56
CA ILE A 67 2.23 -13.03 -6.03
C ILE A 67 0.81 -13.01 -5.44
N ILE A 68 -0.18 -13.44 -6.23
CA ILE A 68 -1.59 -13.44 -5.80
C ILE A 68 -1.76 -14.34 -4.58
N ARG A 69 -1.19 -15.56 -4.63
CA ARG A 69 -1.28 -16.53 -3.53
C ARG A 69 -0.68 -15.97 -2.24
N ALA A 70 0.50 -15.37 -2.30
CA ALA A 70 1.19 -14.80 -1.15
C ALA A 70 0.40 -13.64 -0.54
N VAL A 71 -0.07 -12.70 -1.35
CA VAL A 71 -0.87 -11.55 -0.87
C VAL A 71 -2.16 -12.02 -0.20
N ARG A 72 -2.88 -12.99 -0.80
CA ARG A 72 -4.11 -13.53 -0.20
C ARG A 72 -3.85 -14.28 1.10
N LYS A 73 -2.74 -15.01 1.19
CA LYS A 73 -2.33 -15.69 2.43
C LYS A 73 -2.01 -14.67 3.54
N ILE A 74 -1.27 -13.60 3.22
CA ILE A 74 -0.95 -12.52 4.18
C ILE A 74 -2.22 -11.84 4.68
N ASN A 75 -3.17 -11.52 3.80
CA ASN A 75 -4.41 -10.86 4.20
C ASN A 75 -5.24 -11.69 5.19
N LYS A 76 -5.20 -13.03 5.09
CA LYS A 76 -5.86 -13.95 6.03
C LYS A 76 -5.20 -14.03 7.40
N LEU A 77 -4.00 -13.48 7.59
CA LEU A 77 -3.33 -13.44 8.91
C LEU A 77 -3.81 -12.27 9.76
N LYS A 78 -4.58 -11.33 9.18
CA LYS A 78 -5.14 -10.16 9.87
C LYS A 78 -6.52 -10.43 10.47
N ASP A 79 -7.10 -11.59 10.18
CA ASP A 79 -8.31 -12.15 10.81
C ASP A 79 -7.89 -13.19 11.85
#